data_AF-A0A380E2Y8-F1
#
_entry.id   AF-A0A380E2Y8-F1
#
_cell.length_a   1.000
_cell.length_b   1.000
_cell.length_c   1.000
_cell.angle_alpha   90.00
_cell.angle_beta   90.00
_cell.angle_gamma   90.00
#
_symmetry.space_group_name_H-M   'P 1'
#
loop_
_entity.id
_entity.type
_entity.pdbx_description
1 polymer ?
#
loop_
_entity_poly.entity_id
_entity_poly.type
_entity_poly.pdbx_seq_one_letter_code
_entity_poly.pdbx_strand_id
1 'polypeptide(L)' 'MLIVSLKLSFQFSKDDKIIGVLDIDAPITNRFDDNDKEHLEAIVKIIEKQLA' A
#
# COMPACT_ATOMS: atom_id res chain seq x y z
N MET A 1 2.34 -0.04 -23.35
CA MET A 1 2.79 -0.83 -22.19
C MET A 1 1.87 -0.46 -21.03
N LEU A 2 0.93 -1.33 -20.67
CA LEU A 2 0.04 -1.08 -19.53
C LEU A 2 0.83 -1.41 -18.26
N ILE A 3 1.14 -0.39 -17.48
CA ILE A 3 1.76 -0.53 -16.16
C ILE A 3 0.58 -0.65 -15.18
N VAL A 4 0.60 -1.64 -14.30
CA VAL A 4 -0.43 -1.80 -13.25
C VAL A 4 0.13 -1.21 -11.96
N SER A 5 -0.62 -0.29 -11.37
CA SER A 5 -0.26 0.43 -10.13
C SER A 5 -1.20 0.05 -8.99
N LEU A 6 -0.65 -0.35 -7.85
CA LEU A 6 -1.40 -0.56 -6.62
C LEU A 6 -1.15 0.62 -5.67
N LYS A 7 -2.24 1.29 -5.27
CA LYS A 7 -2.21 2.43 -4.34
C LYS A 7 -2.72 2.00 -2.96
N LEU A 8 -1.84 2.02 -1.98
CA LEU A 8 -2.15 1.74 -0.58
C LEU A 8 -2.02 3.02 0.24
N SER A 9 -3.12 3.48 0.82
CA SER A 9 -3.12 4.66 1.70
C SER A 9 -2.85 4.24 3.12
N PHE A 10 -1.95 4.95 3.81
CA PHE A 10 -1.68 4.71 5.23
C PHE A 10 -2.12 5.91 6.08
N GLN A 11 -2.73 5.60 7.23
CA GLN A 11 -3.31 6.57 8.15
C GLN A 11 -2.60 6.50 9.49
N PHE A 12 -2.16 7.65 9.97
CA PHE A 12 -1.59 7.75 11.29
C PHE A 12 -2.65 8.15 12.32
N SER A 13 -2.80 7.34 13.35
CA SER A 13 -3.85 7.55 14.35
C SER A 13 -3.55 8.75 15.26
N LYS A 14 -4.30 9.82 15.03
CA LYS A 14 -4.99 10.67 16.05
C LYS A 14 -5.88 11.73 15.38
N ASP A 15 -5.57 12.09 14.13
CA ASP A 15 -6.27 13.14 13.37
C ASP A 15 -6.99 12.60 12.10
N ASP A 16 -7.16 11.28 11.96
CA ASP A 16 -7.73 10.60 10.76
C ASP A 16 -7.13 11.09 9.42
N LYS A 17 -5.87 11.55 9.46
CA LYS A 17 -5.22 12.16 8.32
C LYS A 17 -4.44 11.11 7.55
N ILE A 18 -4.78 10.93 6.28
CA ILE A 18 -3.97 10.17 5.33
C ILE A 18 -2.65 10.95 5.15
N ILE A 19 -1.54 10.37 5.58
CA ILE A 19 -0.21 11.01 5.54
C ILE A 19 0.65 10.55 4.37
N GLY A 20 0.22 9.52 3.64
CA GLY A 20 0.91 9.08 2.44
C GLY A 20 0.21 7.97 1.69
N VAL A 21 0.65 7.77 0.45
CA VAL A 21 0.23 6.69 -0.43
C VAL A 21 1.48 5.93 -0.84
N LEU A 22 1.47 4.63 -0.64
CA LEU A 22 2.45 3.71 -1.20
C LEU A 22 1.98 3.33 -2.60
N ASP A 23 2.76 3.74 -3.61
CA ASP A 23 2.51 3.41 -5.02
C ASP A 23 3.49 2.29 -5.43
N ILE A 24 2.95 1.17 -5.91
CA ILE A 24 3.74 0.02 -6.36
C ILE A 24 3.39 -0.26 -7.80
N ASP A 25 4.35 -0.02 -8.70
CA ASP A 25 4.21 -0.21 -10.14
C ASP A 25 4.81 -1.55 -10.59
N ALA A 26 4.11 -2.23 -11.51
CA ALA A 26 4.61 -3.43 -12.16
C ALA A 26 4.52 -3.32 -13.70
N PRO A 27 5.54 -3.78 -14.45
CA PRO A 27 5.55 -3.74 -15.92
C PRO A 27 4.65 -4.80 -16.57
N ILE A 28 3.93 -5.60 -15.77
CA ILE A 28 3.06 -6.67 -16.24
C ILE A 28 1.63 -6.52 -15.70
N THR A 29 0.66 -6.90 -16.52
CA THR A 29 -0.77 -6.87 -16.16
C THR A 29 -1.09 -7.94 -15.14
N ASN A 30 -2.02 -7.64 -14.21
CA ASN A 30 -2.49 -8.58 -13.18
C ASN A 30 -1.37 -9.08 -12.25
N ARG A 31 -0.35 -8.23 -11.98
CA ARG A 31 0.76 -8.57 -11.08
C ARG A 31 0.29 -8.83 -9.66
N PHE A 32 -0.72 -8.10 -9.20
CA PHE A 32 -1.22 -8.14 -7.85
C PHE A 32 -2.52 -8.94 -7.82
N ASP A 33 -2.59 -9.92 -6.93
CA ASP A 33 -3.81 -10.64 -6.58
C ASP A 33 -4.28 -10.30 -5.15
N ASP A 34 -5.32 -10.96 -4.68
CA ASP A 34 -5.88 -10.72 -3.34
C ASP A 34 -4.88 -11.09 -2.22
N ASN A 35 -4.00 -12.06 -2.48
CA ASN A 35 -2.97 -12.49 -1.53
C ASN A 35 -1.86 -11.44 -1.43
N ASP A 36 -1.41 -10.89 -2.56
CA ASP A 36 -0.48 -9.76 -2.58
C ASP A 36 -1.06 -8.57 -1.82
N LYS A 37 -2.33 -8.26 -2.03
CA LYS A 37 -3.01 -7.14 -1.34
C LYS A 37 -3.02 -7.33 0.18
N GLU A 38 -3.38 -8.51 0.67
CA GLU A 38 -3.42 -8.81 2.12
C GLU A 38 -2.04 -8.64 2.77
N HIS A 39 -0.98 -9.17 2.14
CA HIS A 39 0.38 -9.05 2.66
C HIS A 39 0.93 -7.62 2.59
N LEU A 40 0.61 -6.89 1.52
CA LEU A 40 1.03 -5.49 1.39
C LEU A 40 0.33 -4.59 2.41
N GLU A 41 -0.96 -4.82 2.69
CA GLU A 41 -1.66 -4.14 3.79
C GLU A 41 -1.04 -4.46 5.16
N ALA A 42 -0.62 -5.70 5.39
CA ALA A 42 0.09 -6.08 6.62
C ALA A 42 1.45 -5.36 6.77
N ILE A 43 2.20 -5.22 5.67
CA ILE A 43 3.47 -4.46 5.65
C ILE A 43 3.22 -2.98 5.94
N VAL A 44 2.20 -2.39 5.31
CA VAL A 44 1.81 -1.00 5.57
C VAL A 44 1.50 -0.77 7.05
N LYS A 45 0.77 -1.69 7.70
CA LYS A 45 0.51 -1.63 9.14
C LYS A 45 1.78 -1.73 10.00
N ILE A 46 2.80 -2.45 9.55
CA ILE A 46 4.09 -2.50 10.27
C ILE A 46 4.81 -1.16 10.14
N ILE A 47 4.82 -0.57 8.94
CA ILE A 47 5.41 0.75 8.69
C ILE A 47 4.68 1.83 9.51
N GLU A 48 3.35 1.81 9.55
CA GLU A 48 2.55 2.67 10.41
C GLU A 48 2.96 2.52 11.88
N LYS A 49 3.18 1.31 12.38
CA LYS A 49 3.63 1.11 13.77
C LYS A 49 5.04 1.61 14.05
N GLN A 50 5.93 1.63 13.05
CA GLN A 50 7.32 2.10 13.23
C GLN A 50 7.48 3.61 13.14
N LEU A 51 6.57 4.29 12.44
CA LEU A 51 6.56 5.74 12.34
C LEU A 51 5.86 6.41 13.56
N ALA A 52 5.47 5.62 14.58
CA ALA A 52 4.64 6.03 15.74
C ALA A 52 5.46 6.46 16.95
#